data_AF-A0A7K0ELZ2-F1
#
_entry.id   AF-A0A7K0ELZ2-F1
#
_cell.length_a   1.000
_cell.length_b   1.000
_cell.length_c   1.000
_cell.angle_alpha   90.00
_cell.angle_beta   90.00
_cell.angle_gamma   90.00
#
_symmetry.space_group_name_H-M   'P 1'
#
loop_
_entity.id
_entity.type
_entity.pdbx_description
1 polymer ?
#
loop_
_entity_poly.entity_id
_entity_poly.type
_entity_poly.pdbx_seq_one_letter_code
_entity_poly.pdbx_strand_id
1 'polypeptide(L)'
;MLQLVNALMYLYYSVITPKQELLELSVIAFDIEVLLDILNQYIGSGHELLYAFLLDEKGSRTHLPVEVFDGISISKQLKTIELEYQRLLSASTE
;
A
#
# COMPACT_ATOMS: atom_id res chain seq x y z
N MET A 1 -13.26 -5.33 -11.24
CA MET A 1 -11.87 -5.75 -11.51
C MET A 1 -11.10 -4.56 -12.08
N LEU A 2 -10.84 -3.56 -11.24
CA LEU A 2 -9.73 -2.65 -11.48
C LEU A 2 -8.47 -3.49 -11.28
N GLN A 3 -8.02 -4.19 -12.33
CA GLN A 3 -6.68 -4.78 -12.35
C GLN A 3 -5.70 -3.61 -12.37
N LEU A 4 -5.43 -3.02 -11.21
CA LEU A 4 -4.28 -2.17 -11.00
C LEU A 4 -3.05 -3.07 -11.11
N VAL A 5 -2.67 -3.30 -12.38
CA VAL A 5 -1.38 -3.78 -12.85
C VAL A 5 -0.93 -5.11 -12.22
N ASN A 6 -1.15 -6.23 -12.93
CA ASN A 6 -0.41 -7.48 -12.72
C ASN A 6 1.07 -7.29 -13.14
N ALA A 7 1.79 -6.37 -12.51
CA ALA A 7 3.21 -6.18 -12.65
C ALA A 7 3.86 -6.37 -11.29
N LEU A 8 5.03 -6.99 -11.30
CA LEU A 8 5.81 -7.20 -10.11
C LEU A 8 6.25 -5.84 -9.55
N MET A 9 5.92 -5.57 -8.29
CA MET A 9 6.30 -4.33 -7.61
C MET A 9 7.18 -4.63 -6.41
N TYR A 10 8.24 -3.83 -6.26
CA TYR A 10 9.09 -3.86 -5.09
C TYR A 10 8.80 -2.65 -4.21
N LEU A 11 8.49 -2.89 -2.94
CA LEU A 11 8.40 -1.85 -1.92
C LEU A 11 9.71 -1.82 -1.15
N TYR A 12 10.33 -0.66 -1.07
CA TYR A 12 11.49 -0.38 -0.22
C TYR A 12 11.10 0.66 0.82
N TYR A 13 11.44 0.41 2.07
CA TYR A 13 11.04 1.27 3.17
C TYR A 13 12.00 1.15 4.35
N SER A 14 11.97 2.16 5.21
CA SER A 14 12.69 2.14 6.47
C SER A 14 11.79 2.56 7.60
N VAL A 15 11.91 1.85 8.72
CA VAL A 15 11.14 2.10 9.94
C VAL A 15 12.06 2.19 11.15
N ILE A 16 11.66 3.01 12.13
CA ILE A 16 12.19 2.96 13.49
C ILE A 16 11.26 2.08 14.32
N THR A 17 11.80 1.04 14.96
CA THR A 17 11.04 0.18 15.86
C THR A 17 10.69 0.93 17.15
N PRO A 18 9.69 0.46 17.93
CA PRO A 18 9.43 0.99 19.27
C PRO A 18 10.64 0.96 20.21
N LYS A 19 11.64 0.12 19.91
CA LYS A 19 12.91 0.00 20.65
C LYS A 19 14.00 0.96 20.15
N GLN A 20 13.67 1.89 19.26
CA GLN A 20 14.59 2.85 18.64
C GLN A 20 15.66 2.19 17.76
N GLU A 21 15.32 1.06 17.14
CA GLU A 21 16.19 0.38 16.16
C GLU A 21 15.77 0.77 14.75
N LEU A 22 16.74 1.11 13.89
CA LEU A 22 16.50 1.38 12.48
C LEU A 22 16.47 0.07 11.69
N LEU A 23 15.40 -0.16 10.95
CA LEU A 23 15.27 -1.27 10.01
C LEU A 23 15.14 -0.74 8.59
N GLU A 24 15.89 -1.34 7.67
CA GLU A 24 15.73 -1.14 6.23
C GLU A 24 15.22 -2.45 5.62
N LEU A 25 14.10 -2.36 4.92
CA LEU A 25 13.35 -3.53 4.49
C LEU A 25 12.91 -3.38 3.03
N SER A 26 12.76 -4.52 2.37
CA SER A 26 12.18 -4.60 1.04
C SER A 26 11.25 -5.80 0.92
N VAL A 27 10.13 -5.63 0.26
CA VAL A 27 9.15 -6.70 0.00
C VAL A 27 8.64 -6.58 -1.43
N ILE A 28 8.24 -7.71 -2.01
CA ILE A 28 7.78 -7.82 -3.38
C ILE A 28 6.36 -8.40 -3.41
N ALA A 29 5.49 -7.83 -4.24
CA ALA A 29 4.16 -8.35 -4.48
C ALA A 29 3.66 -7.98 -5.87
N PHE A 30 2.65 -8.69 -6.34
CA PHE A 30 1.90 -8.33 -7.54
C PHE A 30 0.76 -7.35 -7.25
N ASP A 31 0.39 -7.21 -5.98
CA ASP A 31 -0.73 -6.39 -5.54
C ASP A 31 -0.21 -5.24 -4.69
N ILE A 32 -0.43 -4.02 -5.17
CA ILE A 32 -0.06 -2.80 -4.46
C ILE A 32 -0.80 -2.68 -3.13
N GLU A 33 -2.04 -3.16 -3.03
CA GLU A 33 -2.85 -3.07 -1.81
C GLU A 33 -2.18 -3.84 -0.66
N VAL A 34 -1.61 -5.01 -0.97
CA VAL A 34 -0.83 -5.81 -0.01
C VAL A 34 0.40 -5.04 0.47
N LEU A 35 1.11 -4.37 -0.43
CA LEU A 35 2.30 -3.57 -0.07
C LEU A 35 1.94 -2.40 0.83
N LEU A 36 0.85 -1.69 0.54
CA LEU A 36 0.36 -0.58 1.36
C LEU A 36 -0.13 -1.05 2.73
N ASP A 37 -0.80 -2.20 2.79
CA ASP A 37 -1.23 -2.79 4.07
C ASP A 37 -0.07 -3.21 4.95
N ILE A 38 1.06 -3.68 4.38
CA ILE A 38 2.27 -3.97 5.14
C ILE A 38 2.78 -2.70 5.84
N LEU A 39 2.82 -1.56 5.15
CA LEU A 39 3.26 -0.29 5.76
C LEU A 39 2.34 0.12 6.91
N ASN A 40 1.01 0.02 6.72
CA ASN A 40 0.06 0.28 7.78
C ASN A 40 0.19 -0.70 8.95
N GLN A 41 0.53 -1.97 8.73
CA GLN A 41 0.76 -2.90 9.83
C GLN A 41 1.96 -2.50 10.71
N TYR A 42 3.04 -2.00 10.10
CA TYR A 42 4.19 -1.48 10.85
C TYR A 42 3.79 -0.26 11.69
N ILE A 43 3.12 0.73 11.08
CA ILE A 43 2.61 1.93 11.77
C ILE A 43 1.67 1.55 12.92
N GLY A 44 0.68 0.68 12.65
CA GLY A 44 -0.27 0.20 13.64
C GLY A 44 0.36 -0.59 14.79
N SER A 45 1.55 -1.15 14.58
CA SER A 45 2.35 -1.83 15.60
C SER A 45 3.27 -0.87 16.39
N GLY A 46 3.19 0.44 16.14
CA GLY A 46 3.96 1.48 16.81
C GLY A 46 5.33 1.75 16.20
N HIS A 47 5.60 1.29 14.97
CA HIS A 47 6.81 1.69 14.25
C HIS A 47 6.61 3.06 13.62
N GLU A 48 7.69 3.82 13.47
CA GLU A 48 7.70 5.09 12.74
C GLU A 48 8.25 4.85 11.33
N LEU A 49 7.47 5.17 10.29
CA LEU A 49 7.91 5.06 8.90
C LEU A 49 8.68 6.31 8.49
N LEU A 50 9.96 6.15 8.12
CA LEU A 50 10.83 7.26 7.72
C LEU A 50 10.71 7.58 6.23
N TYR A 51 10.69 6.54 5.41
CA TYR A 51 10.46 6.66 3.97
C TYR A 51 9.91 5.35 3.41
N ALA A 52 9.20 5.47 2.30
CA ALA A 52 8.80 4.34 1.48
C ALA A 52 8.79 4.72 -0.01
N PHE A 53 9.11 3.77 -0.87
CA PHE A 53 8.95 3.92 -2.31
C PHE A 53 8.71 2.58 -3.00
N LEU A 54 7.93 2.62 -4.07
CA LEU A 54 7.72 1.52 -4.98
C LEU A 54 8.68 1.60 -6.16
N LEU A 55 9.18 0.45 -6.60
CA LEU A 55 9.82 0.27 -7.90
C LEU A 55 8.95 -0.64 -8.76
N ASP A 56 8.63 -0.18 -9.96
CA ASP A 56 8.01 -1.01 -10.99
C ASP A 56 9.05 -1.81 -11.79
N GLU A 57 8.58 -2.68 -12.68
CA GLU A 57 9.44 -3.51 -13.55
C GLU A 57 10.35 -2.69 -14.49
N LYS A 58 10.03 -1.41 -14.72
CA LYS A 58 10.82 -0.48 -15.54
C LYS A 58 11.85 0.28 -14.69
N GLY A 59 11.91 0.00 -13.38
CA GLY A 59 12.77 0.70 -12.43
C GLY A 59 12.27 2.11 -12.08
N SER A 60 11.03 2.45 -12.43
CA SER A 60 10.42 3.73 -12.07
C SER A 60 10.16 3.77 -10.58
N ARG A 61 10.62 4.84 -9.93
CA ARG A 61 10.46 5.04 -8.49
C ARG A 61 9.26 5.93 -8.19
N THR A 62 8.30 5.38 -7.46
CA THR A 62 7.17 6.12 -6.92
C THR A 62 7.36 6.28 -5.42
N HIS A 63 7.62 7.52 -4.97
CA HIS A 63 7.69 7.82 -3.54
C HIS A 63 6.30 7.76 -2.92
N LEU A 64 6.21 7.10 -1.76
CA LEU A 64 4.99 7.06 -0.97
C LEU A 64 5.10 8.08 0.16
N PRO A 65 4.15 9.02 0.29
CA PRO A 65 4.14 9.98 1.38
C PRO A 65 3.85 9.25 2.69
N VAL A 66 4.75 9.36 3.67
CA VAL A 66 4.65 8.59 4.91
C VAL A 66 3.48 9.04 5.78
N GLU A 67 3.06 10.29 5.61
CA GLU A 67 1.99 10.95 6.36
C GLU A 67 0.60 10.40 6.05
N VAL A 68 0.45 9.61 4.97
CA VAL A 68 -0.85 9.01 4.59
C VAL A 68 -1.10 7.67 5.25
N PHE A 69 -0.11 7.09 5.95
CA PHE A 69 -0.25 5.80 6.63
C PHE A 69 -0.63 6.03 8.09
N ASP A 70 -1.83 5.60 8.45
CA ASP A 70 -2.45 5.82 9.76
C ASP A 70 -2.51 4.54 10.61
N GLY A 71 -2.00 3.43 10.08
CA GLY A 71 -2.03 2.13 10.74
C GLY A 71 -3.30 1.31 10.45
N ILE A 72 -4.20 1.82 9.61
CA ILE A 72 -5.45 1.15 9.22
C ILE A 72 -5.27 0.50 7.84
N SER A 73 -5.76 -0.74 7.68
CA SER A 73 -5.74 -1.42 6.38
C SER A 73 -6.51 -0.63 5.32
N ILE A 74 -5.84 -0.35 4.21
CA ILE A 74 -6.35 0.36 3.03
C ILE A 74 -7.13 -0.60 2.15
N SER A 75 -6.71 -1.87 2.03
CA SER A 75 -7.37 -2.86 1.15
C SER A 75 -8.86 -2.99 1.44
N LYS A 76 -9.25 -2.93 2.73
CA LYS A 76 -10.67 -2.98 3.11
C LYS A 76 -11.45 -1.79 2.56
N GLN A 77 -10.88 -0.59 2.66
CA GLN A 77 -11.52 0.65 2.20
C GLN A 77 -11.62 0.67 0.67
N LEU A 78 -10.54 0.29 -0.02
CA LEU A 78 -10.52 0.18 -1.48
C LEU A 78 -11.55 -0.81 -1.99
N LYS A 79 -11.65 -1.98 -1.37
CA LYS A 79 -12.66 -2.99 -1.73
C LYS A 79 -14.09 -2.48 -1.54
N THR A 80 -14.36 -1.71 -0.47
CA THR A 80 -15.67 -1.09 -0.28
C THR A 80 -15.99 -0.11 -1.39
N ILE A 81 -15.03 0.76 -1.75
CA ILE A 81 -15.17 1.72 -2.85
C ILE A 81 -15.40 0.99 -4.17
N GLU A 82 -14.65 -0.10 -4.45
CA GLU A 82 -14.83 -0.88 -5.67
C GLU A 82 -16.26 -1.45 -5.77
N LEU A 83 -16.78 -2.03 -4.69
CA LEU A 83 -18.13 -2.59 -4.65
C LEU A 83 -19.23 -1.53 -4.78
N GLU A 84 -19.02 -0.34 -4.21
CA GLU A 84 -19.93 0.79 -4.38
C GLU A 84 -19.94 1.29 -5.83
N TYR A 85 -18.76 1.44 -6.42
CA TYR A 85 -18.62 1.85 -7.80
C TYR A 85 -19.25 0.87 -8.79
N GLN A 86 -19.01 -0.44 -8.59
CA GLN A 86 -19.63 -1.49 -9.40
C GLN A 86 -21.16 -1.46 -9.32
N ARG A 87 -21.73 -1.22 -8.13
CA ARG A 87 -23.18 -1.08 -7.95
C ARG A 87 -23.74 0.09 -8.75
N LEU A 88 -23.09 1.26 -8.69
CA LEU A 88 -23.50 2.44 -9.44
C LEU A 88 -23.47 2.20 -10.95
N LEU A 89 -22.42 1.57 -11.47
CA LEU A 89 -22.31 1.23 -12.89
C LEU A 89 -23.42 0.25 -13.34
N SER A 90 -23.74 -0.75 -12.52
CA SER A 90 -24.83 -1.67 -12.84
C SER A 90 -26.20 -0.99 -12.83
N ALA A 91 -26.41 -0.01 -11.94
CA ALA A 91 -27.68 0.72 -11.83
C ALA A 91 -27.89 1.77 -12.94
N SER A 92 -26.83 2.23 -13.61
CA SER A 92 -26.91 3.20 -14.73
C SER A 92 -27.11 2.57 -16.11
N THR A 93 -27.28 1.25 -16.18
CA THR A 93 -27.40 0.50 -17.46
C THR A 93 -28.82 -0.07 -17.68
N GLU A 94 -29.81 0.41 -16.91
CA GLU A 94 -31.26 0.22 -17.16
C GLU A 94 -31.89 1.52 -17.69
#